data_AF-A0A1I6JI39-F1
#
_entry.id   AF-A0A1I6JI39-F1
#
_cell.length_a   1.000
_cell.length_b   1.000
_cell.length_c   1.000
_cell.angle_alpha   90.00
_cell.angle_beta   90.00
_cell.angle_gamma   90.00
#
_symmetry.space_group_name_H-M   'P 1'
#
loop_
_entity.id
_entity.type
_entity.pdbx_description
1 polymer ?
#
loop_
_entity_poly.entity_id
_entity_poly.type
_entity_poly.pdbx_seq_one_letter_code
_entity_poly.pdbx_strand_id
1 'polypeptide(L)'
;MKIKLLILGILSALMCLCFVGCQGRVDTKSELKHYLHSNGHWLCSIEEGPVETGHGDFYWNVYDKTNEIHFTVYQELTEDLYGSVKVFDNYNAKLVEKHIDDFPDHEGIEIDTESSWRGYPILRFEYTNIEDLEKKYEVVEECAEYINKLKKDMEIAVVGKYNSPRVEFFKENSLEDFYDYINNGDVCNYLDIKRGEALKTIKHELFDWGYEYHIPEVENEMTEDDIRYFWSIPYHHRIAVYRSGSPEDSNNKDYDIYEDIYINSDINFGNLYYLLVKEGFDVKGTVEDFTITNLEGQNCQFSYAFAEGGETYYLVDGEKVFCDTNYYGLYKGTIHKLFGLTVEPVVDDSDINK
;
A
#
# COMPACT_ATOMS: atom_id res chain seq x y z
N MET A 1 27.07 3.90 56.51
CA MET A 1 26.00 3.64 55.51
C MET A 1 25.35 4.91 54.98
N LYS A 2 24.92 5.84 55.85
CA LYS A 2 24.21 7.08 55.45
C LYS A 2 24.97 8.00 54.47
N ILE A 3 26.30 8.13 54.62
CA ILE A 3 27.13 8.96 53.72
C ILE A 3 27.25 8.34 52.31
N LYS A 4 27.32 7.01 52.20
CA LYS A 4 27.41 6.31 50.90
C LYS A 4 26.10 6.43 50.11
N LEU A 5 24.94 6.37 50.79
CA LEU A 5 23.63 6.59 50.18
C LEU A 5 23.43 8.04 49.71
N LEU A 6 23.96 9.02 50.46
CA LEU A 6 23.90 10.43 50.07
C LEU A 6 24.73 10.72 48.81
N ILE A 7 25.95 10.14 48.74
CA ILE A 7 26.83 10.27 47.55
C ILE A 7 26.20 9.60 46.33
N LEU A 8 25.56 8.43 46.51
CA LEU A 8 24.85 7.74 45.43
C LEU A 8 23.65 8.55 44.93
N GLY A 9 22.91 9.20 45.83
CA GLY A 9 21.78 10.07 45.47
C GLY A 9 22.22 11.33 44.71
N ILE A 10 23.35 11.94 45.09
CA ILE A 10 23.90 13.10 44.38
C ILE A 10 24.45 12.70 43.00
N LEU A 11 25.14 11.56 42.90
CA LEU A 11 25.61 11.02 41.62
C LEU A 11 24.44 10.63 40.70
N SER A 12 23.37 10.05 41.24
CA SER A 12 22.14 9.77 40.50
C SER A 12 21.47 11.05 40.02
N ALA A 13 21.38 12.09 40.86
CA ALA A 13 20.81 13.38 40.47
C ALA A 13 21.67 14.10 39.41
N LEU A 14 23.00 14.03 39.51
CA LEU A 14 23.93 14.55 38.50
C LEU A 14 23.85 13.78 37.18
N MET A 15 23.78 12.45 37.22
CA MET A 15 23.54 11.62 36.04
C MET A 15 22.19 11.98 35.39
N CYS A 16 21.11 12.07 36.18
CA CYS A 16 19.81 12.52 35.68
C CYS A 16 19.87 13.94 35.09
N LEU A 17 20.60 14.89 35.68
CA LEU A 17 20.77 16.23 35.11
C LEU A 17 21.62 16.24 33.83
N CYS A 18 22.60 15.35 33.71
CA CYS A 18 23.36 15.13 32.48
C CYS A 18 22.52 14.45 31.37
N PHE A 19 21.54 13.61 31.73
CA PHE A 19 20.62 12.98 30.76
C PHE A 19 19.44 13.89 30.37
N VAL A 20 18.93 14.73 31.29
CA VAL A 20 17.79 15.63 31.02
C VAL A 20 18.25 16.96 30.40
N GLY A 21 19.51 17.38 30.61
CA GLY A 21 20.05 18.65 30.13
C GLY A 21 20.85 18.59 28.82
N CYS A 22 20.92 17.43 28.15
CA CYS A 22 21.65 17.23 26.90
C CYS A 22 20.86 16.45 25.84
N GLN A 23 19.53 16.43 25.90
CA GLN A 23 18.75 16.35 24.65
C GLN A 23 18.91 17.72 24.00
N GLY A 24 19.92 17.81 23.13
CA GLY A 24 20.32 19.03 22.47
C GLY A 24 19.09 19.67 21.84
N ARG A 25 18.81 20.91 22.22
CA ARG A 25 17.96 21.78 21.44
C ARG A 25 18.68 21.91 20.10
N VAL A 26 18.23 21.14 19.12
CA VAL A 26 18.79 21.08 17.78
C VAL A 26 18.97 22.51 17.27
N ASP A 27 20.18 22.87 16.83
CA ASP A 27 20.42 24.19 16.22
C ASP A 27 19.84 24.17 14.80
N THR A 28 18.51 24.31 14.75
CA THR A 28 17.68 24.20 13.55
C THR A 28 18.15 25.11 12.41
N LYS A 29 18.80 26.23 12.73
CA LYS A 29 19.37 27.15 11.72
C LYS A 29 20.68 26.65 11.13
N SER A 30 21.53 26.00 11.92
CA SER A 30 22.77 25.39 11.43
C SER A 30 22.44 24.17 10.56
N GLU A 31 21.45 23.37 10.95
CA GLU A 31 20.98 22.21 10.18
C GLU A 31 20.36 22.63 8.84
N LEU A 32 19.48 23.63 8.82
CA LEU A 32 18.94 24.19 7.57
C LEU A 32 20.04 24.63 6.61
N LYS A 33 21.04 25.39 7.10
CA LYS A 33 22.15 25.83 6.25
C LYS A 33 22.95 24.65 5.72
N HIS A 34 23.27 23.69 6.59
CA HIS A 34 23.99 22.49 6.18
C HIS A 34 23.21 21.70 5.13
N TYR A 35 21.90 21.56 5.30
CA TYR A 35 21.00 20.90 4.36
C TYR A 35 20.97 21.61 3.00
N LEU A 36 20.72 22.92 2.98
CA LEU A 36 20.69 23.72 1.74
C LEU A 36 22.03 23.62 0.99
N HIS A 37 23.15 23.73 1.70
CA HIS A 37 24.48 23.59 1.11
C HIS A 37 24.72 22.18 0.54
N SER A 38 24.35 21.14 1.29
CA SER A 38 24.57 19.74 0.89
C SER A 38 23.73 19.34 -0.33
N ASN A 39 22.57 19.97 -0.52
CA ASN A 39 21.68 19.74 -1.66
C ASN A 39 21.91 20.70 -2.84
N GLY A 40 22.97 21.52 -2.79
CA GLY A 40 23.35 22.39 -3.92
C GLY A 40 22.63 23.74 -3.97
N HIS A 41 21.89 24.11 -2.93
CA HIS A 41 21.14 25.36 -2.81
C HIS A 41 22.01 26.49 -2.25
N TRP A 42 23.12 26.81 -2.94
CA TRP A 42 24.17 27.73 -2.47
C TRP A 42 23.75 29.21 -2.41
N LEU A 43 22.74 29.60 -3.21
CA LEU A 43 22.32 31.00 -3.39
C LEU A 43 20.87 31.24 -2.97
N CYS A 44 20.45 30.61 -1.87
CA CYS A 44 19.12 30.78 -1.32
C CYS A 44 19.06 31.86 -0.23
N SER A 45 17.89 32.49 -0.10
CA SER A 45 17.53 33.34 1.04
C SER A 45 16.36 32.75 1.79
N ILE A 46 16.44 32.73 3.12
CA ILE A 46 15.31 32.39 3.99
C ILE A 46 14.36 33.59 3.98
N GLU A 47 13.12 33.37 3.55
CA GLU A 47 12.07 34.37 3.52
C GLU A 47 11.27 34.36 4.84
N GLU A 48 11.02 33.17 5.38
CA GLU A 48 10.23 32.96 6.60
C GLU A 48 10.72 31.73 7.39
N GLY A 49 10.52 31.73 8.71
CA GLY A 49 10.83 30.62 9.61
C GLY A 49 12.07 30.81 10.51
N PRO A 50 12.33 29.88 11.46
CA PRO A 50 11.58 28.62 11.66
C PRO A 50 10.17 28.86 12.21
N VAL A 51 9.20 28.12 11.69
CA VAL A 51 7.84 28.01 12.25
C VAL A 51 7.66 26.59 12.80
N GLU A 52 7.26 26.47 14.07
CA GLU A 52 7.02 25.18 14.73
C GLU A 52 5.61 24.67 14.39
N THR A 53 5.49 23.45 13.91
CA THR A 53 4.20 22.82 13.51
C THR A 53 3.64 21.86 14.55
N GLY A 54 4.41 21.54 15.59
CA GLY A 54 4.04 20.63 16.68
C GLY A 54 5.09 19.54 16.88
N HIS A 55 5.13 18.92 18.07
CA HIS A 55 5.98 17.76 18.39
C HIS A 55 7.50 17.90 18.12
N GLY A 56 8.00 19.12 17.93
CA GLY A 56 9.41 19.37 17.60
C GLY A 56 9.71 19.51 16.10
N ASP A 57 8.66 19.57 15.26
CA ASP A 57 8.76 19.77 13.82
C ASP A 57 8.80 21.25 13.45
N PHE A 58 9.59 21.58 12.43
CA PHE A 58 9.80 22.95 11.97
C PHE A 58 9.74 23.05 10.44
N TYR A 59 9.37 24.22 9.92
CA TYR A 59 9.58 24.56 8.52
C TYR A 59 10.14 25.97 8.29
N TRP A 60 10.70 26.17 7.10
CA TRP A 60 11.18 27.45 6.57
C TRP A 60 10.72 27.65 5.14
N ASN A 61 10.32 28.87 4.81
CA ASN A 61 10.13 29.28 3.42
C ASN A 61 11.44 29.88 2.90
N VAL A 62 11.89 29.38 1.76
CA VAL A 62 13.20 29.65 1.17
C VAL A 62 12.99 30.07 -0.29
N TYR A 63 13.75 31.05 -0.72
CA TYR A 63 13.78 31.53 -2.09
C TYR A 63 15.14 31.25 -2.73
N ASP A 64 15.14 30.45 -3.79
CA ASP A 64 16.27 30.30 -4.69
C ASP A 64 16.27 31.41 -5.74
N LYS A 65 17.25 32.30 -5.62
CA LYS A 65 17.39 33.46 -6.53
C LYS A 65 17.84 33.07 -7.92
N THR A 66 18.52 31.94 -8.07
CA THR A 66 19.11 31.53 -9.36
C THR A 66 18.02 31.07 -10.30
N ASN A 67 17.11 30.26 -9.78
CA ASN A 67 16.00 29.70 -10.55
C ASN A 67 14.69 30.44 -10.29
N GLU A 68 14.69 31.45 -9.42
CA GLU A 68 13.51 32.20 -8.96
C GLU A 68 12.38 31.27 -8.50
N ILE A 69 12.69 30.40 -7.53
CA ILE A 69 11.78 29.39 -6.98
C ILE A 69 11.58 29.64 -5.50
N HIS A 70 10.32 29.67 -5.07
CA HIS A 70 9.93 29.69 -3.66
C HIS A 70 9.58 28.27 -3.24
N PHE A 71 10.20 27.77 -2.18
CA PHE A 71 10.03 26.41 -1.70
C PHE A 71 10.11 26.36 -0.17
N THR A 72 9.68 25.24 0.40
CA THR A 72 9.64 25.02 1.84
C THR A 72 10.59 23.89 2.20
N VAL A 73 11.40 24.13 3.23
CA VAL A 73 12.23 23.10 3.88
C VAL A 73 11.54 22.70 5.17
N TYR A 74 11.41 21.40 5.39
CA TYR A 74 10.79 20.79 6.56
C TYR A 74 11.84 20.05 7.37
N GLN A 75 11.68 20.08 8.69
CA GLN A 75 12.44 19.31 9.65
C GLN A 75 11.45 18.55 10.52
N GLU A 76 11.54 17.22 10.49
CA GLU A 76 10.73 16.32 11.30
C GLU A 76 11.58 15.65 12.38
N LEU A 77 11.07 15.63 13.61
CA LEU A 77 11.64 14.84 14.69
C LEU A 77 11.07 13.42 14.60
N THR A 78 11.93 12.45 14.34
CA THR A 78 11.51 11.05 14.34
C THR A 78 11.44 10.52 15.77
N GLU A 79 10.37 9.79 16.09
CA GLU A 79 10.16 9.14 17.38
C GLU A 79 10.98 7.84 17.52
N ASP A 80 12.28 7.88 17.20
CA ASP A 80 13.18 6.76 17.50
C ASP A 80 13.84 6.91 18.88
N LEU A 81 14.46 5.82 19.37
CA LEU A 81 15.06 5.75 20.72
C LEU A 81 16.18 6.80 20.95
N TYR A 82 16.64 7.46 19.88
CA TYR A 82 17.73 8.44 19.88
C TYR A 82 17.27 9.86 19.47
N GLY A 83 16.01 10.03 19.04
CA GLY A 83 15.46 11.29 18.52
C GLY A 83 16.18 11.78 17.27
N SER A 84 16.20 11.00 16.18
CA SER A 84 16.82 11.45 14.93
C SER A 84 15.98 12.52 14.20
N VAL A 85 16.65 13.42 13.48
CA VAL A 85 16.03 14.54 12.76
C VAL A 85 16.11 14.25 11.27
N LYS A 86 14.97 14.34 10.57
CA LYS A 86 14.90 14.25 9.12
C LYS A 86 14.63 15.63 8.54
N VAL A 87 15.45 16.06 7.58
CA VAL A 87 15.26 17.32 6.85
C VAL A 87 15.00 17.01 5.38
N PHE A 88 13.97 17.61 4.80
CA PHE A 88 13.60 17.46 3.39
C PHE A 88 12.96 18.76 2.87
N ASP A 89 12.69 18.87 1.58
CA ASP A 89 12.11 20.07 0.98
C ASP A 89 11.17 19.73 -0.18
N ASN A 90 10.39 20.71 -0.63
CA ASN A 90 9.51 20.59 -1.80
C ASN A 90 10.07 21.26 -3.08
N TYR A 91 11.38 21.49 -3.17
CA TYR A 91 12.01 22.25 -4.25
C TYR A 91 11.71 21.65 -5.63
N ASN A 92 11.82 20.34 -5.80
CA ASN A 92 11.60 19.71 -7.11
C ASN A 92 10.15 19.86 -7.58
N ALA A 93 9.17 19.72 -6.67
CA ALA A 93 7.77 19.97 -6.97
C ALA A 93 7.55 21.43 -7.40
N LYS A 94 8.18 22.39 -6.70
CA LYS A 94 8.12 23.82 -7.06
C LYS A 94 8.86 24.19 -8.35
N LEU A 95 9.93 23.46 -8.68
CA LEU A 95 10.60 23.57 -9.98
C LEU A 95 9.66 23.11 -11.10
N VAL A 96 8.94 22.02 -10.91
CA VAL A 96 7.94 21.54 -11.89
C VAL A 96 6.77 22.51 -12.00
N GLU A 97 6.22 22.98 -10.88
CA GLU A 97 5.12 23.95 -10.84
C GLU A 97 5.42 25.21 -11.65
N LYS A 98 6.65 25.73 -11.54
CA LYS A 98 7.12 26.88 -12.31
C LYS A 98 7.08 26.66 -13.83
N HIS A 99 7.25 25.41 -14.27
CA HIS A 99 7.38 25.04 -15.67
C HIS A 99 6.16 24.33 -16.23
N ILE A 100 5.05 24.24 -15.49
CA ILE A 100 3.87 23.46 -15.89
C ILE A 100 3.28 23.89 -17.24
N ASP A 101 3.31 25.20 -17.54
CA ASP A 101 2.83 25.75 -18.82
C ASP A 101 3.70 25.34 -20.03
N ASP A 102 4.93 24.88 -19.79
CA ASP A 102 5.87 24.44 -20.81
C ASP A 102 5.84 22.91 -21.03
N PHE A 103 5.03 22.16 -20.26
CA PHE A 103 4.94 20.71 -20.39
C PHE A 103 4.39 20.29 -21.77
N PRO A 104 4.71 19.06 -22.22
CA PRO A 104 4.03 18.47 -23.37
C PRO A 104 2.51 18.38 -23.12
N ASP A 105 1.75 18.08 -24.18
CA ASP A 105 0.32 17.82 -24.05
C ASP A 105 0.11 16.68 -23.06
N HIS A 106 -0.69 16.94 -22.03
CA HIS A 106 -0.86 16.05 -20.88
C HIS A 106 -2.35 15.85 -20.56
N GLU A 107 -3.20 15.86 -21.57
CA GLU A 107 -4.63 15.59 -21.43
C GLU A 107 -4.87 14.26 -20.67
N GLY A 108 -5.62 14.35 -19.57
CA GLY A 108 -5.93 13.19 -18.71
C GLY A 108 -4.90 12.88 -17.62
N ILE A 109 -3.79 13.62 -17.56
CA ILE A 109 -2.79 13.53 -16.49
C ILE A 109 -2.84 14.81 -15.64
N GLU A 110 -3.06 14.65 -14.34
CA GLU A 110 -2.93 15.69 -13.33
C GLU A 110 -1.48 15.73 -12.83
N ILE A 111 -0.86 16.92 -12.84
CA ILE A 111 0.46 17.16 -12.26
C ILE A 111 0.25 17.84 -10.90
N ASP A 112 0.31 17.05 -9.82
CA ASP A 112 0.15 17.54 -8.46
C ASP A 112 1.51 17.89 -7.84
N THR A 113 1.70 19.17 -7.54
CA THR A 113 2.86 19.72 -6.83
C THR A 113 2.50 20.27 -5.45
N GLU A 114 1.21 20.37 -5.13
CA GLU A 114 0.70 20.99 -3.89
C GLU A 114 0.68 20.00 -2.73
N SER A 115 0.28 18.75 -3.00
CA SER A 115 0.22 17.70 -1.97
C SER A 115 1.60 17.14 -1.62
N SER A 116 2.65 17.51 -2.35
CA SER A 116 3.99 16.97 -2.18
C SER A 116 4.79 17.73 -1.13
N TRP A 117 4.49 17.47 0.14
CA TRP A 117 5.41 17.77 1.23
C TRP A 117 6.70 16.92 1.13
N ARG A 118 6.67 15.79 0.39
CA ARG A 118 7.76 14.82 0.29
C ARG A 118 8.84 15.11 -0.77
N GLY A 119 8.73 16.17 -1.55
CA GLY A 119 9.85 16.65 -2.35
C GLY A 119 9.93 16.23 -3.81
N TYR A 120 8.85 15.69 -4.37
CA TYR A 120 8.77 15.27 -5.77
C TYR A 120 7.41 15.58 -6.40
N PRO A 121 7.32 15.92 -7.70
CA PRO A 121 6.04 16.03 -8.40
C PRO A 121 5.30 14.68 -8.42
N ILE A 122 3.97 14.73 -8.48
CA ILE A 122 3.12 13.55 -8.62
C ILE A 122 2.39 13.64 -9.97
N LEU A 123 2.51 12.60 -10.79
CA LEU A 123 1.74 12.43 -12.01
C LEU A 123 0.58 11.47 -11.71
N ARG A 124 -0.64 12.02 -11.65
CA ARG A 124 -1.86 11.26 -11.34
C ARG A 124 -2.74 11.13 -12.56
N PHE A 125 -3.36 9.98 -12.75
CA PHE A 125 -4.33 9.79 -13.82
C PHE A 125 -5.32 8.69 -13.45
N GLU A 126 -6.53 8.77 -14.00
CA GLU A 126 -7.51 7.70 -13.88
C GLU A 126 -7.44 6.80 -15.09
N TYR A 127 -7.75 5.51 -14.97
CA TYR A 127 -7.84 4.58 -16.09
C TYR A 127 -8.98 3.57 -15.88
N THR A 128 -9.54 3.04 -16.97
CA THR A 128 -10.73 2.16 -16.91
C THR A 128 -10.48 0.71 -17.34
N ASN A 129 -9.32 0.44 -17.94
CA ASN A 129 -8.82 -0.86 -18.37
C ASN A 129 -7.31 -0.74 -18.68
N ILE A 130 -6.65 -1.86 -18.99
CA ILE A 130 -5.22 -1.94 -19.28
C ILE A 130 -4.84 -1.15 -20.55
N GLU A 131 -5.68 -1.17 -21.59
CA GLU A 131 -5.41 -0.40 -22.82
C GLU A 131 -5.38 1.11 -22.54
N ASP A 132 -6.34 1.61 -21.77
CA ASP A 132 -6.42 3.01 -21.34
C ASP A 132 -5.25 3.38 -20.39
N LEU A 133 -4.88 2.47 -19.49
CA LEU A 133 -3.69 2.62 -18.63
C LEU A 133 -2.42 2.77 -19.46
N GLU A 134 -2.16 1.86 -20.40
CA GLU A 134 -0.97 1.90 -21.26
C GLU A 134 -0.91 3.18 -22.07
N LYS A 135 -2.04 3.59 -22.67
CA LYS A 135 -2.13 4.83 -23.44
C LYS A 135 -1.84 6.07 -22.59
N LYS A 136 -2.38 6.15 -21.38
CA LYS A 136 -2.09 7.26 -20.45
C LYS A 136 -0.66 7.23 -19.95
N TYR A 137 -0.09 6.03 -19.82
CA TYR A 137 1.30 5.87 -19.42
C TYR A 137 2.28 6.42 -20.46
N GLU A 138 1.96 6.37 -21.76
CA GLU A 138 2.76 7.04 -22.80
C GLU A 138 2.87 8.56 -22.53
N VAL A 139 1.77 9.19 -22.11
CA VAL A 139 1.76 10.62 -21.73
C VAL A 139 2.57 10.88 -20.46
N VAL A 140 2.50 9.97 -19.49
CA VAL A 140 3.34 10.00 -18.28
C VAL A 140 4.83 9.95 -18.64
N GLU A 141 5.23 9.09 -19.58
CA GLU A 141 6.61 8.99 -20.05
C GLU A 141 7.09 10.31 -20.68
N GLU A 142 6.26 10.96 -21.49
CA GLU A 142 6.57 12.26 -22.09
C GLU A 142 6.75 13.37 -21.03
N CYS A 143 5.85 13.43 -20.06
CA CYS A 143 5.94 14.34 -18.92
C CYS A 143 7.21 14.08 -18.10
N ALA A 144 7.51 12.82 -17.79
CA ALA A 144 8.71 12.43 -17.06
C ALA A 144 10.00 12.75 -17.83
N GLU A 145 10.00 12.63 -19.16
CA GLU A 145 11.13 13.06 -19.99
C GLU A 145 11.37 14.57 -19.85
N TYR A 146 10.30 15.36 -19.87
CA TYR A 146 10.38 16.80 -19.68
C TYR A 146 10.93 17.16 -18.30
N ILE A 147 10.41 16.54 -17.24
CA ILE A 147 10.91 16.71 -15.86
C ILE A 147 12.40 16.40 -15.78
N ASN A 148 12.85 15.32 -16.43
CA ASN A 148 14.27 14.94 -16.48
C ASN A 148 15.15 15.88 -17.32
N LYS A 149 14.57 16.76 -18.14
CA LYS A 149 15.27 17.88 -18.80
C LYS A 149 15.44 19.07 -17.85
N LEU A 150 14.47 19.32 -16.97
CA LEU A 150 14.57 20.36 -15.93
C LEU A 150 15.65 20.02 -14.91
N LYS A 151 15.62 18.80 -14.37
CA LYS A 151 16.63 18.30 -13.44
C LYS A 151 16.83 16.80 -13.65
N LYS A 152 18.08 16.41 -13.88
CA LYS A 152 18.43 15.00 -14.07
C LYS A 152 18.13 14.19 -12.82
N ASP A 153 17.62 12.98 -13.03
CA ASP A 153 17.36 11.98 -11.99
C ASP A 153 16.41 12.49 -10.88
N MET A 154 15.49 13.41 -11.22
CA MET A 154 14.42 13.82 -10.31
C MET A 154 13.48 12.65 -10.05
N GLU A 155 13.16 12.41 -8.78
CA GLU A 155 12.12 11.48 -8.36
C GLU A 155 10.74 12.02 -8.72
N ILE A 156 9.85 11.13 -9.17
CA ILE A 156 8.49 11.41 -9.62
C ILE A 156 7.61 10.31 -9.04
N ALA A 157 6.52 10.69 -8.38
CA ALA A 157 5.50 9.70 -8.01
C ALA A 157 4.53 9.52 -9.18
N VAL A 158 4.28 8.28 -9.59
CA VAL A 158 3.31 7.96 -10.65
C VAL A 158 2.14 7.20 -10.03
N VAL A 159 0.95 7.78 -10.10
CA VAL A 159 -0.27 7.24 -9.47
C VAL A 159 -1.32 6.99 -10.54
N GLY A 160 -1.53 5.72 -10.88
CA GLY A 160 -2.66 5.31 -11.71
C GLY A 160 -3.86 4.98 -10.81
N LYS A 161 -5.03 5.54 -11.11
CA LYS A 161 -6.27 5.28 -10.39
C LYS A 161 -7.25 4.45 -11.20
N TYR A 162 -7.51 3.22 -10.79
CA TYR A 162 -8.50 2.39 -11.46
C TYR A 162 -9.91 2.92 -11.18
N ASN A 163 -10.61 3.31 -12.24
CA ASN A 163 -11.96 3.86 -12.18
C ASN A 163 -12.96 2.80 -12.69
N SER A 164 -13.67 2.17 -11.75
CA SER A 164 -14.74 1.22 -12.02
C SER A 164 -15.87 1.40 -11.01
N PRO A 165 -17.14 1.17 -11.41
CA PRO A 165 -18.27 1.15 -10.47
C PRO A 165 -18.05 0.23 -9.26
N ARG A 166 -17.26 -0.83 -9.43
CA ARG A 166 -16.92 -1.77 -8.36
C ARG A 166 -15.99 -1.16 -7.32
N VAL A 167 -15.04 -0.33 -7.75
CA VAL A 167 -14.12 0.39 -6.85
C VAL A 167 -14.90 1.38 -5.99
N GLU A 168 -15.83 2.12 -6.58
CA GLU A 168 -16.71 3.04 -5.83
C GLU A 168 -17.56 2.29 -4.81
N PHE A 169 -18.09 1.11 -5.16
CA PHE A 169 -18.81 0.26 -4.22
C PHE A 169 -17.95 -0.12 -3.00
N PHE A 170 -16.71 -0.60 -3.21
CA PHE A 170 -15.83 -0.98 -2.09
C PHE A 170 -15.41 0.23 -1.23
N LYS A 171 -15.22 1.40 -1.86
CA LYS A 171 -14.91 2.65 -1.17
C LYS A 171 -16.04 3.12 -0.25
N GLU A 172 -17.28 3.10 -0.73
CA GLU A 172 -18.46 3.49 0.07
C GLU A 172 -18.71 2.56 1.27
N ASN A 173 -18.23 1.31 1.18
CA ASN A 173 -18.44 0.28 2.19
C ASN A 173 -17.21 0.06 3.11
N SER A 174 -16.40 1.10 3.28
CA SER A 174 -15.35 1.21 4.31
C SER A 174 -14.15 0.27 4.14
N LEU A 175 -13.71 0.07 2.90
CA LEU A 175 -12.40 -0.50 2.58
C LEU A 175 -11.42 0.60 2.12
N GLU A 176 -11.31 1.70 2.87
CA GLU A 176 -10.47 2.85 2.47
C GLU A 176 -8.98 2.44 2.37
N ASP A 177 -8.49 1.63 3.33
CA ASP A 177 -7.12 1.07 3.33
C ASP A 177 -6.81 0.24 2.06
N PHE A 178 -7.84 -0.35 1.46
CA PHE A 178 -7.74 -1.21 0.30
C PHE A 178 -7.74 -0.41 -1.01
N TYR A 179 -8.47 0.70 -1.05
CA TYR A 179 -8.38 1.68 -2.12
C TYR A 179 -7.00 2.35 -2.15
N ASP A 180 -6.45 2.68 -0.98
CA ASP A 180 -5.11 3.27 -0.90
C ASP A 180 -4.01 2.31 -1.39
N TYR A 181 -4.21 1.00 -1.25
CA TYR A 181 -3.29 -0.02 -1.76
C TYR A 181 -3.21 -0.04 -3.29
N ILE A 182 -4.36 -0.07 -3.99
CA ILE A 182 -4.42 -0.15 -5.48
C ILE A 182 -3.99 1.16 -6.15
N ASN A 183 -4.08 2.27 -5.42
CA ASN A 183 -3.78 3.61 -5.93
C ASN A 183 -2.49 4.17 -5.33
N ASN A 184 -1.65 3.32 -4.72
CA ASN A 184 -0.39 3.78 -4.17
C ASN A 184 0.58 4.02 -5.32
N GLY A 185 1.05 5.25 -5.47
CA GLY A 185 1.99 5.56 -6.53
C GLY A 185 3.39 5.09 -6.19
N ASP A 186 4.12 4.60 -7.19
CA ASP A 186 5.55 4.30 -7.04
C ASP A 186 6.38 5.58 -7.26
N VAL A 187 7.43 5.74 -6.47
CA VAL A 187 8.39 6.85 -6.59
C VAL A 187 9.57 6.38 -7.42
N CYS A 188 9.68 6.91 -8.63
CA CYS A 188 10.65 6.46 -9.62
C CYS A 188 11.26 7.65 -10.37
N ASN A 189 12.42 7.45 -10.98
CA ASN A 189 12.99 8.45 -11.89
C ASN A 189 12.55 8.16 -13.34
N TYR A 190 12.85 9.09 -14.25
CA TYR A 190 12.52 8.93 -15.67
C TYR A 190 13.03 7.64 -16.32
N LEU A 191 14.22 7.14 -15.95
CA LEU A 191 14.75 5.91 -16.56
C LEU A 191 13.93 4.69 -16.14
N ASP A 192 13.42 4.67 -14.92
CA ASP A 192 12.59 3.59 -14.41
C ASP A 192 11.17 3.68 -15.01
N ILE A 193 10.62 4.89 -15.14
CA ILE A 193 9.36 5.15 -15.86
C ILE A 193 9.46 4.67 -17.31
N LYS A 194 10.52 5.05 -18.02
CA LYS A 194 10.76 4.63 -19.42
C LYS A 194 10.94 3.12 -19.58
N ARG A 195 11.40 2.42 -18.55
CA ARG A 195 11.49 0.94 -18.55
C ARG A 195 10.16 0.27 -18.23
N GLY A 196 9.14 1.07 -17.89
CA GLY A 196 7.81 0.61 -17.50
C GLY A 196 7.75 0.05 -16.09
N GLU A 197 8.69 0.40 -15.20
CA GLU A 197 8.68 -0.15 -13.83
C GLU A 197 7.43 0.31 -13.06
N ALA A 198 7.10 1.60 -13.09
CA ALA A 198 5.85 2.09 -12.49
C ALA A 198 4.59 1.52 -13.17
N LEU A 199 4.60 1.31 -14.48
CA LEU A 199 3.48 0.65 -15.18
C LEU A 199 3.30 -0.79 -14.70
N LYS A 200 4.38 -1.54 -14.52
CA LYS A 200 4.33 -2.91 -13.97
C LYS A 200 3.78 -2.91 -12.56
N THR A 201 4.20 -1.98 -11.70
CA THR A 201 3.68 -1.85 -10.33
C THR A 201 2.17 -1.60 -10.34
N ILE A 202 1.69 -0.62 -11.11
CA ILE A 202 0.24 -0.31 -11.21
C ILE A 202 -0.56 -1.52 -11.73
N LYS A 203 -0.06 -2.20 -12.76
CA LYS A 203 -0.70 -3.42 -13.29
C LYS A 203 -0.75 -4.53 -12.27
N HIS A 204 0.35 -4.73 -11.56
CA HIS A 204 0.49 -5.76 -10.54
C HIS A 204 -0.51 -5.54 -9.41
N GLU A 205 -0.61 -4.33 -8.86
CA GLU A 205 -1.58 -4.00 -7.80
C GLU A 205 -3.03 -4.21 -8.27
N LEU A 206 -3.34 -3.85 -9.53
CA LEU A 206 -4.65 -4.11 -10.11
C LEU A 206 -4.94 -5.61 -10.27
N PHE A 207 -3.98 -6.39 -10.77
CA PHE A 207 -4.13 -7.81 -11.03
C PHE A 207 -4.17 -8.64 -9.75
N ASP A 208 -3.36 -8.30 -8.75
CA ASP A 208 -3.43 -8.90 -7.42
C ASP A 208 -4.83 -8.74 -6.85
N TRP A 209 -5.36 -7.52 -6.89
CA TRP A 209 -6.71 -7.22 -6.47
C TRP A 209 -7.76 -8.01 -7.26
N GLY A 210 -7.65 -7.97 -8.59
CA GLY A 210 -8.60 -8.61 -9.50
C GLY A 210 -8.67 -10.12 -9.29
N TYR A 211 -7.51 -10.76 -9.17
CA TYR A 211 -7.40 -12.21 -9.03
C TYR A 211 -7.71 -12.68 -7.60
N GLU A 212 -7.34 -11.91 -6.58
CA GLU A 212 -7.70 -12.22 -5.20
C GLU A 212 -9.23 -12.25 -5.04
N TYR A 213 -9.96 -11.28 -5.59
CA TYR A 213 -11.42 -11.17 -5.43
C TYR A 213 -12.23 -11.78 -6.58
N HIS A 214 -11.56 -12.42 -7.55
CA HIS A 214 -12.17 -12.99 -8.75
C HIS A 214 -13.06 -12.01 -9.52
N ILE A 215 -12.51 -10.82 -9.80
CA ILE A 215 -13.18 -9.71 -10.46
C ILE A 215 -13.13 -9.92 -11.97
N PRO A 216 -14.26 -10.25 -12.63
CA PRO A 216 -14.22 -10.72 -14.01
C PRO A 216 -13.64 -9.71 -14.99
N GLU A 217 -13.96 -8.42 -14.84
CA GLU A 217 -13.43 -7.40 -15.75
C GLU A 217 -11.90 -7.27 -15.68
N VAL A 218 -11.28 -7.53 -14.53
CA VAL A 218 -9.81 -7.47 -14.38
C VAL A 218 -9.18 -8.79 -14.84
N GLU A 219 -9.73 -9.94 -14.41
CA GLU A 219 -9.20 -11.25 -14.79
C GLU A 219 -9.22 -11.48 -16.31
N ASN A 220 -10.22 -10.96 -17.00
CA ASN A 220 -10.30 -11.04 -18.46
C ASN A 220 -9.19 -10.27 -19.19
N GLU A 221 -8.51 -9.36 -18.50
CA GLU A 221 -7.39 -8.58 -19.03
C GLU A 221 -6.03 -9.21 -18.66
N MET A 222 -5.99 -10.19 -17.76
CA MET A 222 -4.77 -10.86 -17.32
C MET A 222 -4.26 -11.86 -18.36
N THR A 223 -2.94 -11.90 -18.54
CA THR A 223 -2.26 -12.93 -19.32
C THR A 223 -1.86 -14.10 -18.43
N GLU A 224 -1.48 -15.23 -19.05
CA GLU A 224 -0.90 -16.36 -18.29
C GLU A 224 0.39 -15.98 -17.55
N ASP A 225 1.14 -15.00 -18.07
CA ASP A 225 2.37 -14.49 -17.46
C ASP A 225 2.05 -13.71 -16.18
N ASP A 226 0.98 -12.92 -16.19
CA ASP A 226 0.50 -12.17 -15.02
C ASP A 226 0.04 -13.11 -13.91
N ILE A 227 -0.72 -14.16 -14.27
CA ILE A 227 -1.16 -15.19 -13.31
C ILE A 227 0.06 -15.92 -12.72
N ARG A 228 1.06 -16.26 -13.53
CA ARG A 228 2.30 -16.89 -13.02
C ARG A 228 3.07 -15.96 -12.10
N TYR A 229 3.07 -14.65 -12.38
CA TYR A 229 3.69 -13.65 -11.54
C TYR A 229 2.98 -13.53 -10.19
N PHE A 230 1.64 -13.46 -10.18
CA PHE A 230 0.82 -13.48 -8.97
C PHE A 230 1.22 -14.64 -8.04
N TRP A 231 1.33 -15.86 -8.58
CA TRP A 231 1.72 -17.04 -7.81
C TRP A 231 3.21 -17.12 -7.45
N SER A 232 4.05 -16.21 -7.97
CA SER A 232 5.47 -16.15 -7.64
C SER A 232 5.77 -15.24 -6.44
N ILE A 233 4.78 -14.46 -5.99
CA ILE A 233 4.91 -13.53 -4.88
C ILE A 233 4.99 -14.32 -3.58
N PRO A 234 6.02 -14.08 -2.74
CA PRO A 234 6.07 -14.66 -1.41
C PRO A 234 4.77 -14.35 -0.66
N TYR A 235 4.22 -15.32 0.07
CA TYR A 235 2.94 -15.25 0.80
C TYR A 235 1.68 -15.49 -0.04
N HIS A 236 1.75 -15.58 -1.37
CA HIS A 236 0.62 -16.06 -2.16
C HIS A 236 0.57 -17.59 -2.13
N HIS A 237 -0.34 -18.14 -1.33
CA HIS A 237 -0.44 -19.58 -1.14
C HIS A 237 -1.65 -20.16 -1.87
N ARG A 238 -1.41 -21.31 -2.49
CA ARG A 238 -2.47 -22.19 -3.00
C ARG A 238 -3.12 -22.89 -1.82
N ILE A 239 -4.36 -23.31 -1.98
CA ILE A 239 -5.07 -24.05 -0.93
C ILE A 239 -4.89 -25.56 -1.08
N ALA A 240 -4.67 -26.23 0.05
CA ALA A 240 -4.82 -27.67 0.21
C ALA A 240 -6.07 -28.00 1.01
N VAL A 241 -6.88 -28.95 0.53
CA VAL A 241 -8.04 -29.48 1.25
C VAL A 241 -7.77 -30.91 1.69
N TYR A 242 -7.73 -31.13 3.00
CA TYR A 242 -7.49 -32.46 3.58
C TYR A 242 -8.81 -33.26 3.65
N ARG A 243 -8.81 -34.43 3.02
CA ARG A 243 -9.95 -35.37 2.99
C ARG A 243 -10.05 -36.18 4.28
N SER A 244 -8.92 -36.49 4.89
CA SER A 244 -8.84 -37.16 6.19
C SER A 244 -7.53 -36.86 6.89
N GLY A 245 -7.44 -37.26 8.17
CA GLY A 245 -6.24 -37.06 8.99
C GLY A 245 -6.03 -35.60 9.44
N SER A 246 -4.92 -35.36 10.12
CA SER A 246 -4.53 -34.02 10.59
C SER A 246 -3.56 -33.40 9.58
N PRO A 247 -3.70 -32.10 9.24
CA PRO A 247 -2.74 -31.40 8.39
C PRO A 247 -1.33 -31.31 8.98
N GLU A 248 -1.21 -31.38 10.30
CA GLU A 248 0.08 -31.35 11.01
C GLU A 248 0.84 -32.68 10.93
N ASP A 249 0.18 -33.78 10.53
CA ASP A 249 0.86 -35.04 10.27
C ASP A 249 1.58 -35.01 8.92
N SER A 250 2.90 -34.86 8.97
CA SER A 250 3.79 -34.91 7.78
C SER A 250 3.64 -36.16 6.88
N ASN A 251 3.00 -37.24 7.37
CA ASN A 251 2.73 -38.43 6.56
C ASN A 251 1.34 -38.44 5.92
N ASN A 252 0.49 -37.46 6.24
CA ASN A 252 -0.82 -37.33 5.66
C ASN A 252 -0.70 -36.86 4.21
N LYS A 253 -1.14 -37.70 3.29
CA LYS A 253 -1.13 -37.44 1.83
C LYS A 253 -2.53 -37.42 1.24
N ASP A 254 -3.55 -37.45 2.09
CA ASP A 254 -4.95 -37.49 1.68
C ASP A 254 -5.51 -36.07 1.60
N TYR A 255 -4.98 -35.32 0.64
CA TYR A 255 -5.39 -33.94 0.36
C TYR A 255 -5.33 -33.65 -1.14
N ASP A 256 -6.15 -32.70 -1.59
CA ASP A 256 -6.12 -32.14 -2.93
C ASP A 256 -5.54 -30.72 -2.87
N ILE A 257 -4.72 -30.35 -3.85
CA ILE A 257 -4.23 -28.97 -4.04
C ILE A 257 -5.05 -28.30 -5.13
N TYR A 258 -5.49 -27.08 -4.86
CA TYR A 258 -6.15 -26.22 -5.84
C TYR A 258 -5.20 -25.11 -6.28
N GLU A 259 -4.68 -25.27 -7.49
CA GLU A 259 -3.61 -24.42 -8.05
C GLU A 259 -4.04 -22.98 -8.38
N ASP A 260 -5.34 -22.73 -8.42
CA ASP A 260 -5.98 -21.48 -8.85
C ASP A 260 -6.92 -20.90 -7.78
N ILE A 261 -6.81 -21.37 -6.54
CA ILE A 261 -7.57 -20.86 -5.41
C ILE A 261 -6.57 -20.33 -4.38
N TYR A 262 -6.65 -19.02 -4.18
CA TYR A 262 -5.81 -18.27 -3.26
C TYR A 262 -6.31 -18.38 -1.83
N ILE A 263 -5.36 -18.52 -0.93
CA ILE A 263 -5.57 -18.47 0.51
C ILE A 263 -4.44 -17.66 1.13
N ASN A 264 -4.80 -16.65 1.91
CA ASN A 264 -3.89 -16.04 2.88
C ASN A 264 -4.24 -16.63 4.25
N SER A 265 -4.11 -15.89 5.34
CA SER A 265 -4.58 -16.33 6.65
C SER A 265 -6.08 -16.71 6.65
N ASP A 266 -6.84 -16.29 5.63
CA ASP A 266 -8.26 -16.52 5.39
C ASP A 266 -8.58 -16.72 3.88
N ILE A 267 -9.85 -17.05 3.59
CA ILE A 267 -10.38 -17.18 2.23
C ILE A 267 -11.51 -16.18 2.01
N ASN A 268 -11.39 -15.33 1.01
CA ASN A 268 -12.46 -14.41 0.62
C ASN A 268 -13.61 -15.12 -0.13
N PHE A 269 -14.75 -14.43 -0.26
CA PHE A 269 -15.96 -15.00 -0.87
C PHE A 269 -15.75 -15.53 -2.30
N GLY A 270 -14.93 -14.88 -3.12
CA GLY A 270 -14.63 -15.32 -4.49
C GLY A 270 -13.87 -16.65 -4.51
N ASN A 271 -12.80 -16.77 -3.73
CA ASN A 271 -12.06 -18.02 -3.59
C ASN A 271 -12.91 -19.13 -2.94
N LEU A 272 -13.76 -18.77 -1.97
CA LEU A 272 -14.71 -19.69 -1.35
C LEU A 272 -15.73 -20.25 -2.36
N TYR A 273 -16.27 -19.41 -3.24
CA TYR A 273 -17.20 -19.83 -4.30
C TYR A 273 -16.58 -20.95 -5.16
N TYR A 274 -15.37 -20.71 -5.70
CA TYR A 274 -14.71 -21.69 -6.56
C TYR A 274 -14.31 -22.96 -5.80
N LEU A 275 -13.86 -22.82 -4.55
CA LEU A 275 -13.54 -23.96 -3.71
C LEU A 275 -14.76 -24.86 -3.52
N LEU A 276 -15.90 -24.29 -3.13
CA LEU A 276 -17.12 -25.04 -2.88
C LEU A 276 -17.66 -25.73 -4.14
N VAL A 277 -17.59 -25.06 -5.29
CA VAL A 277 -17.95 -25.65 -6.59
C VAL A 277 -17.08 -26.87 -6.91
N LYS A 278 -15.76 -26.76 -6.74
CA LYS A 278 -14.83 -27.87 -7.04
C LYS A 278 -14.94 -29.02 -6.05
N GLU A 279 -15.23 -28.71 -4.79
CA GLU A 279 -15.54 -29.68 -3.74
C GLU A 279 -16.90 -30.37 -3.92
N GLY A 280 -17.67 -29.98 -4.96
CA GLY A 280 -18.90 -30.66 -5.37
C GLY A 280 -20.15 -30.21 -4.61
N PHE A 281 -20.10 -29.08 -3.91
CA PHE A 281 -21.28 -28.48 -3.29
C PHE A 281 -22.24 -27.93 -4.36
N ASP A 282 -23.54 -27.96 -4.06
CA ASP A 282 -24.57 -27.40 -4.95
C ASP A 282 -24.70 -25.88 -4.77
N VAL A 283 -23.70 -25.14 -5.24
CA VAL A 283 -23.67 -23.67 -5.19
C VAL A 283 -24.62 -23.09 -6.24
N LYS A 284 -25.46 -22.12 -5.86
CA LYS A 284 -26.34 -21.37 -6.78
C LYS A 284 -25.94 -19.90 -6.81
N GLY A 285 -25.95 -19.29 -7.99
CA GLY A 285 -25.61 -17.88 -8.17
C GLY A 285 -24.29 -17.69 -8.91
N THR A 286 -23.60 -16.60 -8.59
CA THR A 286 -22.36 -16.15 -9.22
C THR A 286 -21.26 -15.97 -8.17
N VAL A 287 -20.02 -15.80 -8.59
CA VAL A 287 -18.88 -15.54 -7.67
C VAL A 287 -19.12 -14.31 -6.75
N GLU A 288 -19.96 -13.37 -7.18
CA GLU A 288 -20.22 -12.12 -6.46
C GLU A 288 -21.42 -12.19 -5.48
N ASP A 289 -22.33 -13.12 -5.72
CA ASP A 289 -23.53 -13.37 -4.92
C ASP A 289 -23.97 -14.81 -5.15
N PHE A 290 -23.78 -15.64 -4.12
CA PHE A 290 -24.12 -17.05 -4.16
C PHE A 290 -24.74 -17.55 -2.87
N THR A 291 -25.52 -18.62 -3.04
CA THR A 291 -26.15 -19.37 -1.95
C THR A 291 -25.69 -20.82 -1.96
N ILE A 292 -25.58 -21.40 -0.78
CA ILE A 292 -25.17 -22.78 -0.57
C ILE A 292 -25.81 -23.33 0.72
N THR A 293 -26.16 -24.61 0.72
CA THR A 293 -26.57 -25.31 1.94
C THR A 293 -25.35 -25.77 2.74
N ASN A 294 -25.23 -25.34 3.99
CA ASN A 294 -24.15 -25.72 4.89
C ASN A 294 -24.33 -27.17 5.42
N LEU A 295 -23.36 -27.67 6.20
CA LEU A 295 -23.42 -29.02 6.77
C LEU A 295 -24.62 -29.28 7.69
N GLU A 296 -25.13 -28.22 8.32
CA GLU A 296 -26.29 -28.29 9.22
C GLU A 296 -27.63 -28.21 8.46
N GLY A 297 -27.60 -28.08 7.12
CA GLY A 297 -28.78 -27.97 6.28
C GLY A 297 -29.36 -26.55 6.19
N GLN A 298 -28.63 -25.54 6.66
CA GLN A 298 -29.04 -24.14 6.63
C GLN A 298 -28.63 -23.49 5.31
N ASN A 299 -29.41 -22.51 4.86
CA ASN A 299 -29.08 -21.76 3.65
C ASN A 299 -28.16 -20.59 3.98
N CYS A 300 -26.91 -20.66 3.51
CA CYS A 300 -25.96 -19.56 3.59
C CYS A 300 -26.02 -18.71 2.31
N GLN A 301 -25.94 -17.39 2.43
CA GLN A 301 -25.76 -16.46 1.31
C GLN A 301 -24.53 -15.58 1.53
N PHE A 302 -23.66 -15.54 0.55
CA PHE A 302 -22.45 -14.73 0.53
C PHE A 302 -22.57 -13.72 -0.62
N SER A 303 -22.28 -12.45 -0.34
CA SER A 303 -22.29 -11.42 -1.38
C SER A 303 -21.32 -10.30 -1.03
N TYR A 304 -20.62 -9.78 -2.04
CA TYR A 304 -19.84 -8.55 -1.86
C TYR A 304 -20.72 -7.33 -1.53
N ALA A 305 -22.03 -7.39 -1.80
CA ALA A 305 -22.99 -6.36 -1.37
C ALA A 305 -23.21 -6.28 0.15
N PHE A 306 -22.71 -7.26 0.92
CA PHE A 306 -22.96 -7.38 2.36
C PHE A 306 -21.86 -6.74 3.20
N ALA A 307 -22.00 -5.42 3.39
CA ALA A 307 -21.19 -4.63 4.31
C ALA A 307 -22.08 -3.67 5.12
N GLU A 308 -21.69 -3.40 6.37
CA GLU A 308 -22.37 -2.45 7.24
C GLU A 308 -21.37 -1.87 8.25
N GLY A 309 -21.19 -0.55 8.24
CA GLY A 309 -20.42 0.15 9.28
C GLY A 309 -18.95 -0.24 9.39
N GLY A 310 -18.28 -0.62 8.30
CA GLY A 310 -16.89 -1.09 8.33
C GLY A 310 -16.73 -2.60 8.36
N GLU A 311 -17.80 -3.35 8.59
CA GLU A 311 -17.74 -4.80 8.76
C GLU A 311 -18.43 -5.50 7.60
N THR A 312 -17.86 -6.62 7.14
CA THR A 312 -18.46 -7.48 6.13
C THR A 312 -19.22 -8.63 6.78
N TYR A 313 -20.31 -9.08 6.16
CA TYR A 313 -21.14 -10.16 6.71
C TYR A 313 -21.66 -11.10 5.63
N TYR A 314 -22.19 -12.25 6.06
CA TYR A 314 -22.94 -13.18 5.24
C TYR A 314 -24.26 -13.50 5.94
N LEU A 315 -25.19 -14.16 5.24
CA LEU A 315 -26.49 -14.54 5.80
C LEU A 315 -26.53 -16.04 6.08
N VAL A 316 -27.15 -16.44 7.19
CA VAL A 316 -27.52 -17.83 7.50
C VAL A 316 -29.01 -17.88 7.80
N ASP A 317 -29.78 -18.55 6.95
CA ASP A 317 -31.25 -18.56 6.97
C ASP A 317 -31.87 -17.14 7.01
N GLY A 318 -31.18 -16.17 6.39
CA GLY A 318 -31.57 -14.75 6.35
C GLY A 318 -31.08 -13.91 7.52
N GLU A 319 -30.47 -14.53 8.54
CA GLU A 319 -29.90 -13.82 9.69
C GLU A 319 -28.45 -13.38 9.41
N LYS A 320 -28.10 -12.17 9.82
CA LYS A 320 -26.75 -11.60 9.62
C LYS A 320 -25.73 -12.29 10.52
N VAL A 321 -24.61 -12.72 9.92
CA VAL A 321 -23.43 -13.24 10.60
C VAL A 321 -22.20 -12.49 10.10
N PHE A 322 -21.55 -11.75 10.99
CA PHE A 322 -20.33 -11.03 10.65
C PHE A 322 -19.18 -11.98 10.32
N CYS A 323 -18.36 -11.59 9.34
CA CYS A 323 -17.15 -12.31 8.99
C CYS A 323 -16.19 -12.30 10.18
N ASP A 324 -15.42 -13.37 10.36
CA ASP A 324 -14.44 -13.48 11.44
C ASP A 324 -13.09 -12.84 11.09
N THR A 325 -12.98 -12.29 9.89
CA THR A 325 -11.88 -11.46 9.40
C THR A 325 -12.43 -10.32 8.51
N ASN A 326 -11.55 -9.40 8.12
CA ASN A 326 -11.88 -8.26 7.28
C ASN A 326 -12.04 -8.66 5.80
N TYR A 327 -12.47 -7.71 4.98
CA TYR A 327 -12.43 -7.78 3.51
C TYR A 327 -13.12 -9.02 2.90
N TYR A 328 -14.31 -9.39 3.41
CA TYR A 328 -15.10 -10.53 2.92
C TYR A 328 -14.40 -11.88 3.05
N GLY A 329 -13.41 -11.98 3.94
CA GLY A 329 -12.70 -13.20 4.29
C GLY A 329 -13.42 -14.05 5.32
N LEU A 330 -13.12 -15.35 5.34
CA LEU A 330 -13.43 -16.25 6.44
C LEU A 330 -12.19 -17.06 6.84
N TYR A 331 -11.93 -17.16 8.14
CA TYR A 331 -10.87 -18.04 8.64
C TYR A 331 -11.21 -19.51 8.44
N LYS A 332 -10.16 -20.34 8.34
CA LYS A 332 -10.28 -21.80 8.19
C LYS A 332 -11.21 -22.48 9.20
N GLY A 333 -11.28 -21.95 10.43
CA GLY A 333 -12.18 -22.47 11.47
C GLY A 333 -13.67 -22.31 11.12
N THR A 334 -14.04 -21.17 10.54
CA THR A 334 -15.43 -20.90 10.12
C THR A 334 -15.79 -21.70 8.88
N ILE A 335 -14.87 -21.84 7.92
CA ILE A 335 -15.04 -22.70 6.75
C ILE A 335 -15.27 -24.16 7.17
N HIS A 336 -14.46 -24.67 8.11
CA HIS A 336 -14.65 -26.01 8.66
C HIS A 336 -16.01 -26.17 9.35
N LYS A 337 -16.44 -25.18 10.14
CA LYS A 337 -17.73 -25.22 10.83
C LYS A 337 -18.91 -25.25 9.85
N LEU A 338 -18.86 -24.45 8.79
CA LEU A 338 -19.95 -24.34 7.83
C LEU A 338 -19.98 -25.53 6.85
N PHE A 339 -18.82 -25.96 6.37
CA PHE A 339 -18.72 -26.87 5.22
C PHE A 339 -17.95 -28.16 5.49
N GLY A 340 -17.33 -28.30 6.66
CA GLY A 340 -16.54 -29.48 7.02
C GLY A 340 -15.20 -29.59 6.33
N LEU A 341 -14.82 -28.55 5.59
CA LEU A 341 -13.57 -28.52 4.85
C LEU A 341 -12.42 -28.17 5.78
N THR A 342 -11.37 -28.99 5.77
CA THR A 342 -10.12 -28.71 6.46
C THR A 342 -9.16 -28.13 5.44
N VAL A 343 -8.91 -26.82 5.53
CA VAL A 343 -8.15 -26.06 4.55
C VAL A 343 -6.84 -25.54 5.15
N GLU A 344 -5.75 -25.63 4.40
CA GLU A 344 -4.45 -25.07 4.77
C GLU A 344 -3.74 -24.45 3.56
N PRO A 345 -2.90 -23.42 3.76
CA PRO A 345 -2.03 -22.92 2.71
C PRO A 345 -0.95 -23.95 2.37
N VAL A 346 -0.69 -24.13 1.08
CA VAL A 346 0.47 -24.88 0.59
C VAL A 346 1.69 -24.00 0.79
N VAL A 347 2.49 -24.35 1.79
CA VAL A 347 3.84 -23.80 1.96
C VAL A 347 4.76 -24.64 1.09
N ASP A 348 5.11 -24.13 -0.09
CA ASP A 348 6.11 -24.78 -0.93
C ASP A 348 7.46 -24.78 -0.17
N ASP A 349 7.91 -25.96 0.26
CA ASP A 349 9.21 -26.18 0.91
C ASP A 349 10.41 -25.86 -0.01
N SER A 350 10.18 -25.34 -1.22
CA SER A 350 11.24 -25.01 -2.18
C SER A 350 12.06 -23.76 -1.83
N ASP A 351 11.66 -22.99 -0.81
CA ASP A 351 12.40 -21.79 -0.35
C ASP A 351 13.28 -22.01 0.90
N ILE A 352 13.41 -23.25 1.39
CA ILE A 352 14.39 -23.57 2.46
C ILE A 352 15.80 -23.89 1.92
N ASN A 353 15.99 -23.99 0.59
CA ASN A 353 17.33 -24.23 0.00
C ASN A 353 17.57 -23.52 -1.34
N LYS A 354 17.60 -22.18 -1.36
CA LYS A 354 18.33 -21.42 -2.37
C LYS A 354 19.20 -20.33 -1.74
#